data_AF-A0A5N5JED8-F1
#
_entry.id   AF-A0A5N5JED8-F1
#
_cell.length_a   1.000
_cell.length_b   1.000
_cell.length_c   1.000
_cell.angle_alpha   90.00
_cell.angle_beta   90.00
_cell.angle_gamma   90.00
#
_symmetry.space_group_name_H-M   'P 1'
#
loop_
_entity.id
_entity.type
_entity.pdbx_description
1 polymer ?
#
loop_
_entity_poly.entity_id
_entity_poly.type
_entity_poly.pdbx_seq_one_letter_code
_entity_poly.pdbx_strand_id
1 'polypeptide(L)'
;MTSSPQTYTRTVTNVGSFNSSSNAEIIAPQGVDVKVTPGLIQFSEGSPKATYSVTFTRTANTNLPFSQGFLNWVSADHVVRSPIAVLFA
;
A
#
# COMPACT_ATOMS: atom_id res chain seq x y z
N MET A 1 -5.40 -5.40 24.15
CA MET A 1 -5.87 -6.35 23.11
C MET A 1 -5.53 -5.72 21.76
N THR A 2 -4.59 -6.28 21.02
CA THR A 2 -4.30 -5.83 19.64
C THR A 2 -5.37 -6.41 18.72
N SER A 3 -5.97 -5.59 17.85
CA SER A 3 -6.88 -6.10 16.80
C SER A 3 -6.17 -7.12 15.92
N SER A 4 -6.91 -8.11 15.41
CA SER A 4 -6.40 -8.97 14.33
C SER A 4 -5.97 -8.12 13.13
N PRO A 5 -4.87 -8.46 12.45
CA PRO A 5 -4.47 -7.79 11.21
C PRO A 5 -5.55 -7.87 10.12
N GLN A 6 -5.69 -6.79 9.36
CA GLN A 6 -6.61 -6.73 8.20
C GLN A 6 -5.80 -6.71 6.91
N THR A 7 -6.12 -7.59 5.97
CA THR A 7 -5.42 -7.67 4.68
C THR A 7 -6.37 -7.38 3.53
N TYR A 8 -5.91 -6.54 2.60
CA TYR A 8 -6.65 -6.13 1.41
C TYR A 8 -5.85 -6.43 0.16
N THR A 9 -6.45 -7.13 -0.80
CA THR A 9 -5.86 -7.39 -2.11
C THR A 9 -6.25 -6.28 -3.09
N ARG A 10 -5.29 -5.84 -3.90
CA ARG A 10 -5.46 -4.80 -4.92
C ARG A 10 -4.74 -5.22 -6.20
N THR A 11 -5.24 -4.72 -7.32
CA THR A 11 -4.60 -4.89 -8.62
C THR A 11 -4.42 -3.52 -9.25
N VAL A 12 -3.20 -3.26 -9.72
CA VAL A 12 -2.85 -2.07 -10.51
C VAL A 12 -2.64 -2.48 -11.95
N THR A 13 -3.00 -1.59 -12.87
CA THR A 13 -2.78 -1.77 -14.31
C THR A 13 -1.86 -0.66 -14.78
N ASN A 14 -0.75 -1.01 -15.44
CA ASN A 14 0.09 -0.04 -16.10
C ASN A 14 -0.61 0.47 -17.36
N VAL A 15 -0.67 1.80 -17.49
CA VAL A 15 -1.27 2.51 -18.61
C VAL A 15 -0.24 3.35 -19.38
N GLY A 16 1.04 3.24 -19.03
CA GLY A 16 2.17 3.91 -19.70
C GLY A 16 3.12 2.91 -20.36
N SER A 17 4.40 3.28 -20.45
CA SER A 17 5.43 2.45 -21.08
C SER A 17 5.57 1.08 -20.43
N PHE A 18 5.66 0.05 -21.26
CA PHE A 18 5.94 -1.32 -20.84
C PHE A 18 7.43 -1.48 -20.46
N ASN A 19 7.76 -2.44 -19.59
CA ASN A 19 9.08 -2.63 -18.94
C ASN A 19 9.41 -1.61 -17.84
N SER A 20 8.39 -1.17 -17.11
CA SER A 20 8.56 -0.33 -15.92
C SER A 20 8.49 -1.15 -14.64
N SER A 21 9.23 -0.70 -13.62
CA SER A 21 9.13 -1.21 -12.26
C SER A 21 8.67 -0.09 -11.31
N SER A 22 7.91 -0.48 -10.29
CA SER A 22 7.41 0.43 -9.28
C SER A 22 7.68 -0.11 -7.89
N ASN A 23 8.32 0.68 -7.04
CA ASN A 23 8.58 0.36 -5.63
C ASN A 23 7.46 0.88 -4.74
N ALA A 24 7.11 0.13 -3.71
CA ALA A 24 6.20 0.58 -2.67
C ALA A 24 6.93 1.49 -1.66
N GLU A 25 6.44 2.71 -1.49
CA GLU A 25 6.82 3.61 -0.40
C GLU A 25 5.62 3.86 0.51
N ILE A 26 5.83 3.75 1.82
CA ILE A 26 4.74 3.77 2.80
C ILE A 26 5.02 4.85 3.83
N ILE A 27 4.04 5.73 4.03
CA ILE A 27 3.90 6.51 5.26
C ILE A 27 2.74 5.90 6.04
N ALA A 28 3.09 5.19 7.11
CA ALA A 28 2.11 4.47 7.91
C ALA A 28 1.27 5.44 8.77
N PRO A 29 -0.05 5.20 8.90
CA PRO A 29 -0.85 5.89 9.90
C PRO A 29 -0.33 5.63 11.32
N GLN A 30 -0.37 6.65 12.19
CA GLN A 30 0.09 6.51 13.56
C GLN A 30 -0.61 5.36 14.30
N GLY A 31 0.16 4.48 14.95
CA GLY A 31 -0.36 3.35 15.71
C GLY A 31 -0.74 2.13 14.86
N VAL A 32 -0.39 2.13 13.56
CA VAL A 32 -0.62 1.05 12.62
C VAL A 32 0.67 0.74 11.87
N ASP A 33 1.05 -0.53 11.80
CA ASP A 33 2.04 -1.02 10.86
C ASP A 33 1.35 -1.39 9.54
N VAL A 34 2.01 -1.07 8.43
CA VAL A 34 1.49 -1.29 7.07
C VAL A 34 2.52 -2.06 6.27
N LYS A 35 2.18 -3.28 5.86
CA LYS A 35 3.03 -4.15 5.05
C LYS A 35 2.42 -4.36 3.67
N VAL A 36 3.23 -4.20 2.62
CA VAL A 36 2.83 -4.49 1.23
C VAL A 36 3.59 -5.71 0.73
N THR A 37 2.93 -6.57 -0.05
CA THR A 37 3.56 -7.75 -0.67
C THR A 37 2.96 -8.02 -2.05
N PRO A 38 3.77 -8.10 -3.12
CA PRO A 38 5.21 -7.80 -3.15
C PRO A 38 5.48 -6.28 -2.98
N GLY A 39 6.65 -5.90 -2.47
CA GLY A 39 7.06 -4.49 -2.33
C GLY A 39 7.61 -3.86 -3.62
N LEU A 40 7.81 -4.67 -4.65
CA LEU A 40 8.22 -4.28 -5.99
C LEU A 40 7.24 -4.90 -6.98
N ILE A 41 6.76 -4.11 -7.93
CA ILE A 41 5.93 -4.57 -9.03
C ILE A 41 6.66 -4.30 -10.34
N GLN A 42 6.55 -5.23 -11.29
CA GLN A 42 7.09 -5.11 -12.64
C GLN A 42 5.98 -5.27 -13.66
N PHE A 43 6.02 -4.45 -14.70
CA PHE A 43 5.05 -4.47 -15.80
C PHE A 43 5.75 -4.76 -17.13
N SER A 44 5.14 -5.61 -17.94
CA SER A 44 5.57 -5.92 -19.31
C SER A 44 4.36 -5.94 -20.25
N GLU A 45 4.57 -5.97 -21.57
CA GLU A 45 3.48 -6.05 -22.55
C GLU A 45 2.56 -7.25 -22.32
N GLY A 46 3.13 -8.40 -21.95
CA GLY A 46 2.37 -9.61 -21.62
C GLY A 46 1.76 -9.62 -20.21
N SER A 47 2.17 -8.69 -19.33
CA SER A 47 1.71 -8.60 -17.95
C SER A 47 1.48 -7.14 -17.53
N PRO A 48 0.46 -6.47 -18.09
CA PRO A 48 0.17 -5.07 -17.78
C PRO A 48 -0.49 -4.90 -16.40
N LYS A 49 -0.90 -5.99 -15.75
CA LYS A 49 -1.53 -5.98 -14.42
C LYS A 49 -0.62 -6.62 -13.40
N ALA A 50 -0.66 -6.09 -12.18
CA ALA A 50 0.02 -6.68 -11.04
C ALA A 50 -0.88 -6.62 -9.81
N THR A 51 -0.90 -7.72 -9.06
CA THR A 51 -1.70 -7.88 -7.85
C THR A 51 -0.78 -7.86 -6.63
N TYR A 52 -1.19 -7.13 -5.60
CA TYR A 52 -0.50 -7.04 -4.33
C TYR A 52 -1.49 -7.06 -3.17
N SER A 53 -0.98 -7.37 -1.98
CA SER A 53 -1.73 -7.31 -0.74
C SER A 53 -1.14 -6.24 0.17
N VAL A 54 -2.02 -5.56 0.91
CA VAL A 54 -1.68 -4.61 1.96
C VAL A 54 -2.24 -5.13 3.27
N THR A 55 -1.39 -5.36 4.26
CA THR A 55 -1.76 -5.81 5.60
C THR A 55 -1.57 -4.68 6.59
N PHE A 56 -2.61 -4.40 7.37
CA PHE A 56 -2.67 -3.38 8.42
C PHE A 56 -2.69 -4.08 9.77
N THR A 57 -1.74 -3.74 10.64
CA THR A 57 -1.63 -4.30 11.99
C THR A 57 -1.65 -3.19 13.02
N ARG A 58 -2.59 -3.22 13.97
CA ARG A 58 -2.62 -2.25 15.08
C ARG A 58 -1.43 -2.52 16.01
N THR A 59 -0.52 -1.56 16.13
CA THR A 59 0.70 -1.71 16.95
C THR A 59 0.59 -1.09 18.33
N ALA A 60 -0.32 -0.14 18.51
CA ALA A 60 -0.55 0.51 19.79
C ALA A 60 -2.04 0.79 20.04
N ASN A 61 -2.40 0.82 21.32
CA ASN A 61 -3.63 1.48 21.75
C ASN A 61 -3.37 2.99 21.71
N THR A 62 -3.99 3.64 20.73
CA THR A 62 -3.96 5.09 20.57
C THR A 62 -5.28 5.67 21.04
N ASN A 63 -5.23 6.86 21.67
CA ASN A 63 -6.41 7.64 22.05
C ASN A 63 -6.95 8.48 20.88
N LEU A 64 -6.32 8.38 19.70
CA LEU A 64 -6.79 9.07 18.51
C LEU A 64 -8.06 8.40 17.98
N PRO A 65 -9.05 9.17 17.51
CA PRO A 65 -10.24 8.61 16.85
C PRO A 65 -9.92 8.06 15.45
N PHE A 66 -8.92 8.62 14.79
CA PHE A 66 -8.43 8.17 13.49
C PHE A 66 -6.97 8.55 13.27
N SER A 67 -6.35 7.92 12.27
CA SER A 67 -5.04 8.32 11.74
C SER A 67 -5.01 8.14 10.22
N GLN A 68 -4.04 8.78 9.57
CA GLN A 68 -3.90 8.77 8.12
C GLN A 68 -2.46 8.56 7.68
N GLY A 69 -2.30 8.04 6.47
CA GLY A 69 -1.03 7.77 5.82
C GLY A 69 -1.24 7.56 4.32
N PHE A 70 -0.25 6.99 3.64
CA PHE A 70 -0.38 6.63 2.22
C PHE A 70 0.57 5.52 1.80
N LEU A 71 0.19 4.82 0.73
CA LEU A 71 1.05 3.97 -0.08
C LEU A 71 1.30 4.67 -1.43
N ASN A 72 2.55 4.89 -1.80
CA ASN A 72 2.94 5.29 -3.15
C ASN A 72 3.53 4.09 -3.89
N TRP A 73 3.16 3.95 -5.16
CA TRP A 73 3.94 3.21 -6.14
C TRP A 73 4.79 4.19 -6.92
N VAL A 74 6.11 4.11 -6.75
CA VAL A 74 7.08 5.03 -7.35
C VAL A 74 7.84 4.31 -8.45
N SER A 75 7.71 4.79 -9.69
CA SER A 75 8.53 4.40 -10.84
C SER A 75 9.45 5.56 -11.24
N ALA A 76 10.23 5.39 -12.32
CA ALA A 76 11.11 6.44 -12.83
C ALA A 76 10.36 7.75 -13.15
N ASP A 77 9.15 7.63 -13.72
CA ASP A 77 8.43 8.79 -14.28
C ASP A 77 7.11 9.10 -13.55
N HIS A 78 6.67 8.23 -12.63
CA HIS A 78 5.34 8.34 -12.02
C HIS A 78 5.35 8.03 -10.52
N VAL A 79 4.47 8.74 -9.79
CA VAL A 79 4.10 8.43 -8.41
C VAL A 79 2.60 8.21 -8.35
N VAL A 80 2.17 6.97 -8.09
CA VAL A 80 0.76 6.61 -7.92
C VAL A 80 0.46 6.48 -6.44
N ARG A 81 -0.26 7.45 -5.87
CA ARG A 81 -0.59 7.50 -4.44
C ARG A 81 -1.96 6.92 -4.12
N SER A 82 -2.03 6.07 -3.11
CA SER A 82 -3.26 5.59 -2.46
C SER A 82 -3.30 6.09 -1.01
N PRO A 83 -4.21 7.02 -0.65
CA PRO A 83 -4.42 7.44 0.73
C PRO A 83 -4.93 6.30 1.61
N ILE A 84 -4.49 6.29 2.87
CA ILE A 84 -4.91 5.33 3.89
C ILE A 84 -5.52 6.12 5.05
N ALA A 85 -6.73 5.74 5.46
CA ALA A 85 -7.37 6.24 6.68
C ALA A 85 -7.75 5.05 7.56
N VAL A 86 -7.43 5.14 8.86
CA VAL A 86 -7.77 4.12 9.85
C VAL A 86 -8.62 4.77 10.93
N LEU A 87 -9.81 4.24 11.14
CA LEU A 87 -10.70 4.60 12.25
C LEU A 87 -10.42 3.63 13.39
N PHE A 88 -10.14 4.17 14.58
CA PHE A 88 -9.93 3.35 15.76
C PHE A 88 -11.25 3.20 16.52
N ALA A 89 -11.70 1.95 16.62
CA ALA A 89 -12.72 1.53 17.59
C ALA A 89 -12.05 0.99 18.86
#